data_AF-A0A7Y3AFF4-F1
#
_entry.id   AF-A0A7Y3AFF4-F1
#
_cell.length_a   1.000
_cell.length_b   1.000
_cell.length_c   1.000
_cell.angle_alpha   90.00
_cell.angle_beta   90.00
_cell.angle_gamma   90.00
#
_symmetry.space_group_name_H-M   'P 1'
#
loop_
_entity.id
_entity.type
_entity.pdbx_description
1 polymer ?
#
loop_
_entity_poly.entity_id
_entity_poly.type
_entity_poly.pdbx_seq_one_letter_code
_entity_poly.pdbx_strand_id
1 'polypeptide(L)'
;MVNYLRAVYAFIVFLVDQGVLPHTIMQPKIKVKLPHALPRAIPAEDVQHLLAAITTVRDRALILLLQRTGMRIGELLEVKISDINLTERKILIYVGEKNFQGRAVYYNEDAAQALQ
;
A
#
# COMPACT_ATOMS: atom_id res chain seq x y z
N MET A 1 8.95 -11.60 12.57
CA MET A 1 8.55 -12.49 13.70
C MET A 1 7.03 -12.61 13.90
N VAL A 2 6.25 -11.52 13.88
CA VAL A 2 4.79 -11.55 14.14
C VAL A 2 3.95 -12.31 13.08
N ASN A 3 4.42 -12.40 11.82
CA ASN A 3 3.67 -13.06 10.74
C ASN A 3 3.68 -14.59 10.78
N TYR A 4 4.79 -15.23 11.21
CA TYR A 4 4.85 -16.70 11.27
C TYR A 4 3.89 -17.29 12.28
N LEU A 5 3.78 -16.65 13.45
CA LEU A 5 2.84 -17.07 14.49
C LEU A 5 1.40 -16.98 13.99
N ARG A 6 1.05 -15.94 13.22
CA ARG A 6 -0.28 -15.81 12.60
C ARG A 6 -0.56 -16.93 11.60
N ALA A 7 0.42 -17.29 10.77
CA ALA A 7 0.29 -18.39 9.82
C ALA A 7 0.12 -19.74 10.53
N VAL A 8 0.91 -19.99 11.58
CA VAL A 8 0.79 -21.21 12.40
C VAL A 8 -0.57 -21.27 13.09
N TYR A 9 -1.05 -20.17 13.68
CA TYR A 9 -2.40 -20.13 14.26
C TYR A 9 -3.48 -20.37 13.20
N ALA A 10 -3.39 -19.76 12.03
CA ALA A 10 -4.34 -20.00 10.94
C ALA A 10 -4.35 -21.47 10.50
N PHE A 11 -3.19 -22.11 10.45
CA PHE A 11 -3.08 -23.54 10.14
C PHE A 11 -3.65 -24.43 11.25
N ILE A 12 -3.41 -24.10 12.53
CA ILE A 12 -4.04 -24.80 13.66
C ILE A 12 -5.57 -24.63 13.62
N VAL A 13 -6.07 -23.44 13.25
CA VAL A 13 -7.51 -23.21 13.02
C VAL A 13 -8.06 -24.13 11.96
N PHE A 14 -7.40 -24.18 10.81
CA PHE A 14 -7.78 -25.09 9.75
C PHE A 14 -7.83 -26.56 10.22
N LEU A 15 -6.82 -27.04 10.96
CA LEU A 15 -6.78 -28.43 11.45
C LEU A 15 -7.86 -28.74 12.50
N VAL A 16 -8.23 -27.76 13.33
CA VAL A 16 -9.34 -27.89 14.28
C VAL A 16 -10.67 -27.96 13.54
N ASP A 17 -10.89 -27.11 12.52
CA ASP A 17 -12.09 -27.13 11.68
C ASP A 17 -12.24 -28.44 10.89
N GLN A 18 -11.12 -29.07 10.51
CA GLN A 18 -11.10 -30.39 9.86
C GLN A 18 -11.23 -31.56 10.86
N GLY A 19 -11.34 -31.31 12.16
CA GLY A 19 -11.48 -32.34 13.20
C GLY A 19 -10.19 -33.14 13.49
N VAL A 20 -9.04 -32.72 12.94
CA VAL A 20 -7.74 -33.37 13.15
C VAL A 20 -7.18 -33.04 14.54
N LEU A 21 -7.49 -31.85 15.06
CA LEU A 21 -7.05 -31.38 16.38
C LEU A 21 -8.25 -31.00 17.26
N PRO A 22 -8.18 -31.24 18.59
CA PRO A 22 -9.23 -30.84 19.51
C PRO A 22 -9.24 -29.31 19.76
N HIS A 23 -10.43 -28.72 19.93
CA HIS A 23 -10.64 -27.29 20.20
C HIS A 23 -9.91 -26.78 21.45
N THR A 24 -9.53 -27.66 22.39
CA THR A 24 -8.83 -27.33 23.64
C THR A 24 -7.47 -26.65 23.44
N ILE A 25 -6.85 -26.83 22.26
CA ILE A 25 -5.56 -26.22 21.92
C ILE A 25 -5.71 -24.72 21.59
N MET A 26 -6.94 -24.28 21.27
CA MET A 26 -7.29 -22.89 21.00
C MET A 26 -7.74 -22.16 22.26
N GLN A 27 -6.83 -21.92 23.19
CA GLN A 27 -7.11 -20.96 24.26
C GLN A 27 -6.62 -19.58 23.81
N PRO A 28 -7.52 -18.64 23.43
CA PRO A 28 -7.10 -17.31 23.04
C PRO A 28 -6.51 -16.59 24.26
N LYS A 29 -5.19 -16.44 24.28
CA LYS A 29 -4.54 -15.52 25.22
C LYS A 29 -4.91 -14.10 24.82
N ILE A 30 -5.66 -13.39 25.67
CA ILE A 30 -5.96 -11.97 25.47
C ILE A 30 -4.62 -11.23 25.41
N LYS A 31 -4.26 -10.77 24.22
CA LYS A 31 -3.11 -9.88 24.02
C LYS A 31 -3.66 -8.46 23.87
N VAL A 32 -3.53 -7.68 24.93
CA VAL A 32 -3.75 -6.23 24.85
C VAL A 32 -2.64 -5.68 23.95
N LYS A 33 -3.01 -5.19 22.77
CA LYS A 33 -2.07 -4.46 21.92
C LYS A 33 -1.77 -3.14 22.63
N LEU A 34 -0.51 -2.95 23.06
CA LEU A 34 -0.09 -1.61 23.45
C LEU A 34 -0.23 -0.67 22.23
N PRO A 35 -0.70 0.56 22.42
CA PRO A 35 -0.74 1.54 21.35
C PRO A 35 0.69 1.80 20.87
N HIS A 36 1.00 1.34 19.67
CA HIS A 36 2.21 1.77 18.98
C HIS A 36 2.02 3.22 18.54
N ALA A 37 3.04 4.05 18.74
CA ALA A 37 3.05 5.40 18.20
C ALA A 37 2.80 5.32 16.69
N LEU A 38 1.85 6.13 16.20
CA LEU A 38 1.57 6.20 14.78
C LEU A 38 2.80 6.70 14.03
N PRO A 39 3.09 6.17 12.83
CA PRO A 39 4.10 6.76 11.95
C PRO A 39 3.79 8.25 11.79
N ARG A 40 4.79 9.10 12.02
CA ARG A 40 4.64 10.54 11.81
C ARG A 40 4.64 10.84 10.32
N ALA A 41 3.88 11.85 9.92
CA ALA A 41 3.98 12.38 8.57
C ALA A 41 5.41 12.89 8.31
N ILE A 42 5.88 12.71 7.08
CA ILE A 42 7.19 13.21 6.66
C ILE A 42 7.12 14.74 6.59
N PRO A 43 8.04 15.48 7.22
CA PRO A 43 8.14 16.93 7.07
C PRO A 43 8.26 17.36 5.60
N ALA A 44 7.69 18.50 5.25
CA ALA A 44 7.72 18.98 3.87
C ALA A 44 9.15 19.21 3.35
N GLU A 45 10.06 19.65 4.23
CA GLU A 45 11.48 19.80 3.93
C GLU A 45 12.13 18.46 3.57
N ASP A 46 11.88 17.39 4.33
CA ASP A 46 12.44 16.07 4.06
C ASP A 46 11.94 15.50 2.73
N VAL A 47 10.68 15.76 2.39
CA VAL A 47 10.12 15.40 1.07
C VAL A 47 10.86 16.13 -0.05
N GLN A 48 11.19 17.41 0.13
CA GLN A 48 11.96 18.17 -0.86
C GLN A 48 13.39 17.62 -1.01
N HIS A 49 14.07 17.31 0.09
CA HIS A 49 15.40 16.69 0.06
C HIS A 49 15.36 15.32 -0.65
N LEU A 50 14.34 14.51 -0.38
CA LEU A 50 14.12 13.23 -1.06
C LEU A 50 13.96 13.43 -2.57
N LEU A 51 13.07 14.34 -2.99
CA LEU A 51 12.83 14.61 -4.41
C LEU A 51 14.06 15.19 -5.13
N ALA A 52 14.88 15.98 -4.42
CA ALA A 52 16.12 16.55 -4.95
C ALA A 52 17.23 15.49 -5.13
N ALA A 53 17.25 14.46 -4.28
CA ALA A 53 18.23 13.38 -4.36
C ALA A 53 17.98 12.37 -5.50
N ILE A 54 16.76 12.35 -6.07
CA ILE A 54 16.40 11.45 -7.16
C ILE A 54 16.93 11.99 -8.48
N THR A 55 17.81 11.22 -9.12
CA THR A 55 18.51 11.61 -10.37
C THR A 55 17.78 11.16 -11.62
N THR A 56 16.94 10.13 -11.55
CA THR A 56 16.22 9.60 -12.71
C THR A 56 14.84 10.23 -12.83
N VAL A 57 14.45 10.61 -14.06
CA VAL A 57 13.12 11.19 -14.32
C VAL A 57 12.01 10.20 -13.93
N ARG A 58 12.21 8.91 -14.25
CA ARG A 58 11.25 7.84 -13.93
C ARG A 58 11.01 7.73 -12.42
N ASP A 59 12.07 7.59 -11.62
CA ASP A 59 11.87 7.36 -10.18
C ASP A 59 11.30 8.63 -9.51
N ARG A 60 11.64 9.82 -10.04
CA ARG A 60 11.06 11.08 -9.58
C ARG A 60 9.56 11.14 -9.86
N ALA A 61 9.13 10.72 -11.06
CA ALA A 61 7.73 10.63 -11.43
C ALA A 61 6.97 9.62 -10.55
N LEU A 62 7.55 8.45 -10.28
CA LEU A 62 6.95 7.44 -9.41
C LEU A 62 6.73 7.95 -7.98
N ILE A 63 7.74 8.58 -7.38
CA ILE A 63 7.63 9.12 -6.02
C ILE A 63 6.63 10.29 -5.96
N LEU A 64 6.64 11.18 -6.96
CA LEU A 64 5.65 12.26 -7.05
C LEU A 64 4.22 11.73 -7.18
N LEU A 65 4.01 10.71 -8.01
CA LEU A 65 2.70 10.08 -8.15
C LEU A 65 2.24 9.47 -6.84
N LEU A 66 3.08 8.71 -6.13
CA LEU A 66 2.72 8.17 -4.81
C LEU A 66 2.35 9.28 -3.83
N GLN A 67 3.12 10.36 -3.79
CA GLN A 67 2.93 11.47 -2.87
C GLN A 67 1.69 12.31 -3.17
N ARG A 68 1.32 12.49 -4.45
CA ARG A 68 0.17 13.31 -4.89
C ARG A 68 -1.14 12.56 -5.00
N THR A 69 -1.10 11.27 -5.35
CA THR A 69 -2.32 10.46 -5.58
C THR A 69 -2.73 9.61 -4.37
N GLY A 70 -1.80 9.34 -3.45
CA GLY A 70 -2.02 8.39 -2.36
C GLY A 70 -2.22 6.94 -2.83
N MET A 71 -1.76 6.62 -4.04
CA MET A 71 -1.76 5.24 -4.54
C MET A 71 -0.88 4.33 -3.70
N ARG A 72 -1.21 3.04 -3.65
CA ARG A 72 -0.29 2.04 -3.13
C ARG A 72 0.80 1.78 -4.15
N ILE A 73 1.98 1.41 -3.67
CA ILE A 73 3.12 1.10 -4.55
C ILE A 73 2.80 -0.05 -5.51
N GLY A 74 2.10 -1.10 -5.07
CA GLY A 74 1.71 -2.20 -5.96
C GLY A 74 0.70 -1.76 -7.02
N GLU A 75 -0.26 -0.90 -6.68
CA GLU A 75 -1.19 -0.31 -7.66
C GLU A 75 -0.44 0.51 -8.71
N LEU A 76 0.57 1.30 -8.31
CA LEU A 76 1.36 2.11 -9.23
C LEU A 76 2.24 1.27 -10.17
N LEU A 77 2.80 0.16 -9.68
CA LEU A 77 3.64 -0.72 -10.50
C LEU A 77 2.85 -1.43 -11.61
N GLU A 78 1.54 -1.61 -11.43
CA GLU A 78 0.64 -2.20 -12.43
C GLU A 78 0.04 -1.18 -13.41
N VAL A 79 0.26 0.13 -13.21
CA VAL A 79 -0.27 1.18 -14.09
C VAL A 79 0.35 1.07 -15.48
N LYS A 80 -0.52 1.06 -16.50
CA LYS A 80 -0.11 1.17 -17.91
C LYS A 80 -0.28 2.60 -18.40
N ILE A 81 0.44 2.96 -19.46
CA ILE A 81 0.33 4.27 -20.10
C ILE A 81 -1.13 4.54 -20.56
N SER A 82 -1.86 3.50 -20.98
CA SER A 82 -3.28 3.59 -21.36
C SER A 82 -4.21 4.03 -20.23
N ASP A 83 -3.79 3.85 -18.98
CA ASP A 83 -4.63 4.10 -17.81
C ASP A 83 -4.48 5.55 -17.32
N ILE A 84 -3.52 6.29 -17.89
CA ILE A 84 -3.18 7.67 -17.53
C ILE A 84 -3.88 8.62 -18.50
N ASN A 85 -4.80 9.43 -17.99
CA ASN A 85 -5.39 10.54 -18.73
C ASN A 85 -4.72 11.84 -18.32
N LEU A 86 -3.82 12.35 -19.18
CA LEU A 86 -3.07 13.60 -18.97
C LEU A 86 -3.98 14.84 -19.04
N THR A 87 -5.02 14.82 -19.86
CA THR A 87 -5.96 15.95 -20.03
C THR A 87 -6.79 16.18 -18.77
N GLU A 88 -7.34 15.09 -18.20
CA GLU A 88 -8.16 15.14 -16.99
C GLU A 88 -7.35 14.98 -15.71
N ARG A 89 -6.02 14.82 -15.82
CA ARG A 89 -5.09 14.62 -14.71
C ARG A 89 -5.53 13.51 -13.75
N LYS A 90 -5.91 12.37 -14.31
CA LYS A 90 -6.36 11.19 -13.55
C LYS A 90 -5.70 9.90 -14.03
N ILE A 91 -5.55 8.96 -13.12
CA ILE A 91 -5.16 7.57 -13.39
C ILE A 91 -6.33 6.67 -13.01
N LEU A 92 -6.68 5.75 -13.90
CA LEU A 92 -7.73 4.77 -13.65
C LEU A 92 -7.13 3.51 -13.06
N ILE A 93 -7.52 3.17 -11.83
CA ILE A 93 -7.17 1.92 -11.18
C ILE A 93 -8.38 1.01 -11.32
N TYR A 94 -8.28 -0.04 -12.13
CA TYR A 94 -9.43 -0.92 -12.41
C TYR A 94 -9.73 -1.91 -11.27
N VAL A 95 -8.68 -2.38 -10.58
CA VAL A 95 -8.81 -3.34 -9.47
C VAL A 95 -7.88 -2.92 -8.34
N GLY A 96 -8.43 -2.44 -7.23
CA GLY A 96 -7.65 -2.18 -6.02
C GLY A 96 -7.27 -3.48 -5.30
N GLU A 97 -6.01 -3.62 -4.88
CA GLU A 97 -5.46 -4.87 -4.30
C GLU A 97 -6.23 -5.44 -3.10
N LYS A 98 -6.89 -4.59 -2.30
CA LYS A 98 -7.57 -5.01 -1.07
C LYS A 98 -9.08 -5.16 -1.21
N ASN A 99 -9.71 -4.20 -1.87
CA ASN A 99 -11.17 -4.12 -1.93
C ASN A 99 -11.71 -4.70 -3.24
N PHE A 100 -10.83 -5.04 -4.19
CA PHE A 100 -11.19 -5.50 -5.54
C PHE A 100 -12.13 -4.54 -6.28
N GLN A 101 -12.09 -3.25 -5.94
CA GLN A 101 -12.89 -2.19 -6.54
C GLN A 101 -11.99 -1.19 -7.25
N GLY A 102 -12.45 -0.75 -8.42
CA GLY A 102 -11.76 0.27 -9.21
C GLY A 102 -12.07 1.69 -8.72
N ARG A 103 -11.15 2.62 -8.98
CA ARG A 103 -11.30 4.05 -8.70
C ARG A 103 -10.49 4.91 -9.65
N ALA A 104 -10.90 6.15 -9.84
CA ALA A 104 -10.04 7.18 -10.43
C ALA A 104 -9.25 7.88 -9.30
N VAL A 105 -7.97 8.09 -9.53
CA VAL A 105 -7.12 8.92 -8.67
C VAL A 105 -6.66 10.13 -9.46
N TYR A 106 -6.65 11.30 -8.81
CA TYR A 106 -6.26 12.56 -9.44
C TYR A 106 -4.86 12.95 -8.99
N TYR A 107 -4.12 13.62 -9.87
CA TYR A 107 -2.79 14.14 -9.57
C TYR A 107 -2.66 15.62 -9.93
N ASN A 108 -1.73 16.29 -9.26
CA ASN A 108 -1.47 17.71 -9.45
C ASN A 108 -0.56 17.97 -10.66
N GLU A 109 -0.41 19.25 -10.99
CA GLU A 109 0.41 19.72 -12.12
C GLU A 109 1.88 19.30 -12.02
N ASP A 110 2.45 19.25 -10.82
CA ASP A 110 3.83 18.81 -10.61
C ASP A 110 4.05 17.33 -10.98
N ALA A 111 3.08 16.46 -10.68
CA ALA A 111 3.09 15.08 -11.11
C ALA A 111 2.82 14.95 -12.62
N ALA A 112 2.00 15.83 -13.19
CA ALA A 112 1.78 15.88 -14.64
C ALA A 112 3.06 16.24 -15.40
N GLN A 113 3.83 17.21 -14.89
CA GLN A 113 5.11 17.61 -15.48
C GLN A 113 6.15 16.49 -15.40
N ALA A 114 6.11 15.65 -14.36
CA ALA A 114 7.01 14.51 -14.22
C ALA A 114 6.64 13.33 -15.15
N LEU A 115 5.44 13.33 -15.73
CA LEU A 115 4.97 12.33 -16.69
C LEU A 115 5.24 12.71 -18.16
N GLN A 116 5.69 13.94 -18.42
CA GLN A 116 6.09 14.45 -19.75
C GLN A 116 7.58 14.17 -20.00
#